data_AF-A0A0Q6U0T7-F1
#
_entry.id   AF-A0A0Q6U0T7-F1
#
_cell.length_a   1.000
_cell.length_b   1.000
_cell.length_c   1.000
_cell.angle_alpha   90.00
_cell.angle_beta   90.00
_cell.angle_gamma   90.00
#
_symmetry.space_group_name_H-M   'P 1'
#
loop_
_entity.id
_entity.type
_entity.pdbx_description
1 polymer ?
#
loop_
_entity_poly.entity_id
_entity_poly.type
_entity_poly.pdbx_seq_one_letter_code
_entity_poly.pdbx_strand_id
1 'polypeptide(L)'
;MTKPTSPVTVRLNAEDAADLQARVERGEFASLDEGVAAELAELNYRRAAEIVGGSDKLEALLDDLEADAVDLTRQTGGGDLLTELLARGKAR
;
A
#
# COMPACT_ATOMS: atom_id res chain seq x y z
N MET A 1 -8.39 0.78 10.35
CA MET A 1 -7.34 1.83 10.35
C MET A 1 -7.58 2.74 9.14
N THR A 2 -8.02 3.97 9.35
CA THR A 2 -8.08 4.97 8.28
C THR A 2 -6.65 5.49 8.06
N LYS A 3 -6.01 5.13 6.94
CA LYS A 3 -4.74 5.74 6.54
C LYS A 3 -4.97 7.25 6.46
N PRO A 4 -4.17 8.10 7.15
CA PRO A 4 -4.20 9.53 6.89
C PRO A 4 -3.63 9.74 5.50
N THR A 5 -4.51 9.99 4.53
CA THR A 5 -4.13 10.38 3.17
C THR A 5 -3.87 11.88 3.17
N SER A 6 -2.62 12.25 3.45
CA SER A 6 -2.17 13.59 3.12
C SER A 6 -2.31 13.79 1.61
N PRO A 7 -2.89 14.91 1.14
CA PRO A 7 -3.01 15.17 -0.29
C PRO A 7 -1.62 15.24 -0.93
N VAL A 8 -1.45 14.54 -2.05
CA VAL A 8 -0.21 14.50 -2.83
C VAL A 8 -0.46 15.24 -4.13
N THR A 9 0.37 16.24 -4.41
CA THR A 9 0.36 16.95 -5.70
C THR A 9 1.43 16.36 -6.61
N VAL A 10 1.04 15.97 -7.83
CA VAL A 10 1.96 15.51 -8.86
C VAL A 10 1.93 16.44 -10.07
N ARG A 11 3.04 16.49 -10.80
CA ARG A 11 3.13 17.22 -12.07
C ARG A 11 3.35 16.23 -13.19
N LEU A 12 2.38 16.16 -14.10
CA LEU A 12 2.46 15.36 -15.32
C LEU A 12 2.95 16.24 -16.49
N ASN A 13 3.55 15.60 -17.49
CA ASN A 13 3.73 16.26 -18.77
C ASN A 13 2.38 16.36 -19.50
N ALA A 14 2.32 17.12 -20.59
CA ALA A 14 1.06 17.36 -21.30
C ALA A 14 0.51 16.11 -22.00
N GLU A 15 1.38 15.20 -22.44
CA GLU A 15 1.01 13.97 -23.14
C GLU A 15 0.36 12.97 -22.18
N ASP A 16 1.02 12.69 -21.05
CA ASP A 16 0.51 11.80 -20.00
C ASP A 16 -0.82 12.30 -19.42
N ALA A 17 -0.93 13.63 -19.22
CA ALA A 17 -2.18 14.22 -18.73
C ALA A 17 -3.33 14.07 -19.74
N ALA A 18 -3.04 14.21 -21.04
CA ALA A 18 -4.04 14.05 -22.10
C ALA A 18 -4.46 12.58 -22.27
N ASP A 19 -3.52 11.64 -22.20
CA ASP A 19 -3.83 10.20 -22.24
C ASP A 19 -4.72 9.80 -21.06
N LEU A 20 -4.37 10.24 -19.84
CA LEU A 20 -5.15 9.93 -18.66
C LEU A 20 -6.55 10.55 -18.71
N GLN A 21 -6.67 11.78 -19.24
CA GLN A 21 -7.96 12.41 -19.48
C GLN A 21 -8.81 11.62 -20.49
N ALA A 22 -8.22 11.10 -21.56
CA ALA A 22 -8.92 10.26 -22.52
C ALA A 22 -9.42 8.94 -21.91
N ARG A 23 -8.69 8.37 -20.93
CA ARG A 23 -9.10 7.18 -20.17
C ARG A 23 -10.30 7.46 -19.28
N VAL A 24 -10.33 8.63 -18.63
CA VAL A 24 -11.50 9.11 -17.86
C VAL A 24 -12.71 9.27 -18.79
N GLU A 25 -12.54 9.87 -19.96
CA GLU A 25 -13.62 10.07 -20.94
C GLU A 25 -14.18 8.75 -21.49
N ARG A 26 -13.35 7.71 -21.59
CA ARG A 26 -13.79 6.35 -21.92
C ARG A 26 -14.48 5.63 -20.75
N GLY A 27 -14.45 6.20 -19.55
CA GLY A 27 -15.03 5.62 -18.34
C GLY A 27 -14.15 4.56 -17.68
N GLU A 28 -12.84 4.51 -17.99
CA GLU A 28 -11.89 3.63 -17.29
C GLU A 28 -11.69 4.08 -15.82
N PHE A 29 -11.80 5.39 -15.57
CA PHE A 29 -11.73 6.00 -14.24
C PHE A 29 -12.85 7.02 -14.08
N ALA A 30 -13.36 7.19 -12.85
CA ALA A 30 -14.39 8.18 -12.54
C ALA A 30 -13.84 9.62 -12.46
N SER A 31 -12.52 9.79 -12.27
CA SER A 31 -11.86 11.09 -12.24
C SER A 31 -10.38 11.00 -12.59
N LEU A 32 -9.77 12.16 -12.88
CA LEU A 32 -8.31 12.26 -13.06
C LEU A 32 -7.56 11.84 -11.80
N ASP A 33 -8.04 12.22 -10.61
CA ASP A 33 -7.39 11.86 -9.35
C ASP A 33 -7.36 10.33 -9.14
N GLU A 34 -8.45 9.65 -9.50
CA GLU A 34 -8.52 8.19 -9.46
C GLU A 34 -7.54 7.56 -10.46
N GLY A 35 -7.50 8.07 -11.69
CA GLY A 35 -6.54 7.61 -12.70
C GLY A 35 -5.10 7.79 -12.24
N VAL A 36 -4.76 8.96 -11.67
CA VAL A 36 -3.42 9.22 -11.12
C VAL A 36 -3.10 8.26 -9.98
N ALA A 37 -4.05 8.02 -9.07
CA ALA A 37 -3.86 7.10 -7.96
C ALA A 37 -3.61 5.66 -8.45
N ALA A 38 -4.33 5.21 -9.48
CA ALA A 38 -4.15 3.89 -10.08
C ALA A 38 -2.76 3.73 -10.71
N GLU A 39 -2.34 4.69 -11.53
CA GLU A 39 -1.01 4.68 -12.17
C GLU A 39 0.13 4.74 -11.14
N LEU A 40 -0.03 5.52 -10.06
CA LEU A 40 0.95 5.56 -8.97
C LEU A 40 0.99 4.25 -8.18
N ALA A 41 -0.16 3.59 -7.99
CA ALA A 41 -0.21 2.28 -7.36
C ALA A 41 0.53 1.23 -8.20
N GLU A 42 0.32 1.22 -9.51
CA GLU A 42 1.02 0.34 -10.44
C GLU A 42 2.53 0.62 -10.48
N LEU A 43 2.92 1.90 -10.55
CA LEU A 43 4.34 2.29 -10.48
C LEU A 43 4.99 1.80 -9.17
N ASN A 44 4.29 1.97 -8.05
CA ASN A 44 4.77 1.52 -6.75
C ASN A 44 4.91 0.00 -6.72
N TYR A 45 3.92 -0.74 -7.25
CA TYR A 45 3.98 -2.20 -7.36
C TYR A 45 5.20 -2.65 -8.17
N ARG A 46 5.41 -2.10 -9.38
CA ARG A 46 6.57 -2.44 -10.22
C ARG A 46 7.88 -2.16 -9.49
N ARG A 47 7.99 -1.01 -8.83
CA ARG A 47 9.18 -0.65 -8.06
C ARG A 47 9.40 -1.56 -6.86
N ALA A 48 8.34 -1.95 -6.15
CA ALA A 48 8.42 -2.91 -5.07
C ALA A 48 8.93 -4.25 -5.60
N ALA A 49 8.36 -4.74 -6.70
CA ALA A 49 8.75 -5.99 -7.34
C ALA A 49 10.23 -5.98 -7.75
N GLU A 50 10.74 -4.86 -8.31
CA GLU A 50 12.17 -4.69 -8.59
C GLU A 50 13.04 -4.81 -7.33
N ILE A 51 12.63 -4.17 -6.23
CA ILE A 51 13.38 -4.15 -4.97
C ILE A 51 13.47 -5.55 -4.35
N VAL A 52 12.38 -6.32 -4.34
CA VAL A 52 12.38 -7.69 -3.80
C VAL A 52 12.88 -8.75 -4.80
N GLY A 53 13.17 -8.35 -6.03
CA GLY A 53 13.78 -9.21 -7.05
C GLY A 53 12.78 -10.08 -7.82
N GLY A 54 11.58 -9.56 -8.07
CA GLY A 54 10.55 -10.14 -8.94
C GLY A 54 9.13 -9.98 -8.36
N SER A 55 8.12 -10.01 -9.25
CA SER A 55 6.70 -10.01 -8.85
C SER A 55 6.35 -11.21 -7.97
N ASP A 56 6.82 -12.41 -8.32
CA ASP A 56 6.49 -13.63 -7.57
C ASP A 56 6.98 -13.57 -6.12
N LYS A 57 8.14 -12.92 -5.89
CA LYS A 57 8.68 -12.72 -4.55
C LYS A 57 7.94 -11.63 -3.79
N LEU A 58 7.44 -10.61 -4.50
CA LEU A 58 6.59 -9.59 -3.91
C LEU A 58 5.28 -10.20 -3.45
N GLU A 59 4.61 -10.98 -4.30
CA GLU A 59 3.36 -11.65 -3.95
C GLU A 59 3.55 -12.60 -2.77
N ALA A 60 4.59 -13.45 -2.78
CA ALA A 60 4.89 -14.32 -1.64
C ALA A 60 5.12 -13.54 -0.34
N LEU A 61 5.82 -12.40 -0.40
CA LEU A 61 6.02 -11.53 0.76
C LEU A 61 4.71 -10.87 1.22
N LEU A 62 3.84 -10.46 0.30
CA LEU A 62 2.54 -9.88 0.62
C LEU A 62 1.61 -10.91 1.27
N ASP A 63 1.59 -12.14 0.75
CA ASP A 63 0.85 -13.27 1.33
C ASP A 63 1.31 -13.56 2.77
N ASP A 64 2.62 -13.62 3.00
CA ASP A 64 3.19 -13.81 4.33
C ASP A 64 2.80 -12.67 5.29
N LEU A 65 2.89 -11.42 4.84
CA LEU A 65 2.51 -10.24 5.64
C LEU A 65 1.00 -10.19 5.93
N GLU A 66 0.15 -10.63 5.01
CA GLU A 66 -1.29 -10.72 5.23
C GLU A 66 -1.62 -11.79 6.26
N ALA A 67 -0.97 -12.95 6.18
CA ALA A 67 -1.11 -14.02 7.18
C ALA A 67 -0.65 -13.56 8.58
N ASP A 68 0.48 -12.87 8.67
CA ASP A 68 1.00 -12.30 9.92
C ASP A 68 0.08 -11.19 10.46
N ALA A 69 -0.53 -10.37 9.60
CA ALA A 69 -1.49 -9.35 10.02
C ALA A 69 -2.79 -9.97 10.60
N VAL A 70 -3.24 -11.10 10.05
CA VAL A 70 -4.36 -11.88 10.59
C VAL A 70 -4.00 -12.48 11.95
N ASP A 71 -2.77 -12.99 12.12
CA ASP A 71 -2.31 -13.51 13.41
C ASP A 71 -2.17 -12.39 14.45
N LEU A 72 -1.61 -11.24 14.07
CA LEU A 72 -1.54 -10.06 14.94
C LEU A 72 -2.93 -9.53 15.33
N THR A 73 -3.90 -9.50 14.42
CA THR A 73 -5.28 -9.09 14.76
C THR A 73 -6.00 -10.10 15.66
N ARG A 74 -5.67 -11.40 15.55
CA ARG A 74 -6.14 -12.44 16.46
C ARG A 74 -5.47 -12.35 17.84
N GLN A 75 -4.19 -12.00 17.90
CA GLN A 75 -3.43 -11.84 19.15
C GLN A 75 -3.67 -10.48 19.84
N THR A 76 -4.08 -9.45 19.09
CA THR A 76 -4.37 -8.10 19.64
C THR A 76 -5.82 -7.92 20.10
N GLY A 77 -6.48 -9.01 20.47
CA GLY A 77 -7.62 -9.01 21.38
C GLY A 77 -7.23 -8.47 22.77
N GLY A 78 -6.91 -7.17 22.83
CA GLY A 78 -6.94 -6.28 23.99
C GLY A 78 -6.06 -6.63 25.20
N GLY A 79 -4.77 -6.29 25.16
CA GLY A 79 -4.02 -5.92 26.38
C GLY A 79 -2.76 -6.73 26.71
N ASP A 80 -2.62 -7.95 26.23
CA ASP A 80 -1.55 -8.84 26.72
C ASP A 80 -0.20 -8.63 26.03
N LEU A 81 -0.15 -8.36 24.73
CA LEU A 81 1.12 -8.23 23.98
C LEU A 81 2.02 -7.05 24.45
N LEU A 82 1.42 -5.89 24.74
CA LEU A 82 2.18 -4.73 25.27
C LEU A 82 2.64 -4.98 26.71
N THR A 83 1.81 -5.64 27.52
CA THR A 83 2.12 -6.02 28.90
C THR A 83 3.26 -7.03 28.93
N GLU A 84 3.27 -8.02 28.03
CA GLU A 84 4.31 -9.04 27.94
C GLU A 84 5.64 -8.48 27.42
N LEU A 85 5.61 -7.59 26.43
CA LEU A 85 6.81 -6.88 25.93
C LEU A 85 7.42 -5.97 27.01
N LEU A 86 6.59 -5.24 27.77
CA LEU A 86 7.06 -4.43 28.89
C LEU A 86 7.62 -5.28 30.04
N ALA A 87 7.04 -6.45 30.30
CA ALA A 87 7.55 -7.40 31.29
C ALA A 87 8.92 -7.97 30.88
N ARG A 88 9.10 -8.31 29.60
CA ARG A 88 10.40 -8.76 29.05
C ARG A 88 11.47 -7.67 29.09
N GLY A 89 11.09 -6.40 28.89
CA GLY A 89 11.99 -5.26 28.97
C GLY A 89 12.46 -4.92 30.38
N LYS A 90 11.68 -5.26 31.41
CA LYS A 90 12.03 -5.04 32.84
C LYS A 90 12.81 -6.18 33.47
N ALA A 91 12.97 -7.32 32.78
CA ALA A 91 13.75 -8.47 33.24
C ALA A 91 15.25 -8.40 32.86
N ARG A 92 15.74 -7.22 32.46
CA ARG A 92 17.16 -6.93 32.21
C ARG A 92 17.66 -5.85 33.16
#